data_AF-A0A2K9EW55-F1
#
_entry.id   AF-A0A2K9EW55-F1
#
_cell.length_a   1.000
_cell.length_b   1.000
_cell.length_c   1.000
_cell.angle_alpha   90.00
_cell.angle_beta   90.00
_cell.angle_gamma   90.00
#
_symmetry.space_group_name_H-M   'P 1'
#
loop_
_entity.id
_entity.type
_entity.pdbx_description
1 polymer ?
#
loop_
_entity_poly.entity_id
_entity_poly.type
_entity_poly.pdbx_seq_one_letter_code
_entity_poly.pdbx_strand_id
1 'polypeptide(L)'
;MTDLYAVRVLAVDPPRRHIQLRVTAFNPDVWHWPLPDKNFFLRDLEEDEAVLDLLVDEDDGIEQDFVESAERTATRNYPFTAEAEERLSESGRGFPWEDEGPFDEMSPESAAAFLRCEEVRVGADYDVVVTDSRLIGHLKPGLWWRTTAYPGAD
;
A
#
# COMPACT_ATOMS: atom_id res chain seq x y z
N MET A 1 9.90 3.76 -14.54
CA MET A 1 8.47 3.58 -14.23
C MET A 1 8.14 4.56 -13.13
N THR A 2 6.99 5.22 -13.16
CA THR A 2 6.62 6.18 -12.10
C THR A 2 5.72 5.48 -11.12
N ASP A 3 6.14 5.42 -9.86
CA ASP A 3 5.32 4.92 -8.76
C ASP A 3 4.00 5.72 -8.66
N LEU A 4 2.92 5.00 -8.35
CA LEU A 4 1.56 5.53 -8.37
C LEU A 4 1.00 5.65 -6.96
N TYR A 5 1.28 4.64 -6.13
CA TYR A 5 0.77 4.53 -4.77
C TYR A 5 1.90 4.27 -3.80
N ALA A 6 1.68 4.68 -2.55
CA ALA A 6 2.43 4.21 -1.40
C ALA A 6 1.52 3.28 -0.58
N VAL A 7 2.07 2.15 -0.16
CA VAL A 7 1.38 1.17 0.68
C VAL A 7 2.09 1.11 2.02
N ARG A 8 1.35 1.23 3.13
CA ARG A 8 1.88 1.12 4.49
C ARG A 8 1.17 0.04 5.27
N VAL A 9 1.94 -0.78 5.96
CA VAL A 9 1.44 -1.80 6.87
C VAL A 9 0.99 -1.14 8.17
N LEU A 10 -0.31 -1.28 8.46
CA LEU A 10 -0.91 -0.83 9.71
C LEU A 10 -0.83 -1.93 10.78
N ALA A 11 -1.08 -3.18 10.39
CA ALA A 11 -1.04 -4.34 11.28
C ALA A 11 -0.84 -5.64 10.47
N VAL A 12 -0.31 -6.68 11.13
CA VAL A 12 -0.11 -8.03 10.56
C VAL A 12 -0.53 -9.06 11.61
N ASP A 13 -1.31 -10.07 11.21
CA ASP A 13 -1.72 -11.21 12.01
C ASP A 13 -1.48 -12.51 11.20
N PRO A 14 -0.24 -13.05 11.25
CA PRO A 14 0.12 -14.24 10.48
C PRO A 14 -0.75 -15.48 10.79
N PRO A 15 -1.09 -15.79 12.06
CA PRO A 15 -2.02 -16.88 12.36
C PRO A 15 -3.38 -16.79 11.67
N ARG A 16 -3.86 -15.56 11.41
CA ARG A 16 -5.09 -15.32 10.66
C ARG A 16 -4.86 -15.04 9.17
N ARG A 17 -3.61 -15.04 8.71
CA ARG A 17 -3.20 -14.70 7.33
C ARG A 17 -3.66 -13.31 6.90
N HIS A 18 -3.75 -12.40 7.86
CA HIS A 18 -4.41 -11.12 7.70
C HIS A 18 -3.43 -9.96 7.82
N ILE A 19 -3.52 -8.99 6.92
CA ILE A 19 -2.75 -7.75 6.97
C ILE A 19 -3.69 -6.56 6.80
N GLN A 20 -3.41 -5.50 7.56
CA GLN A 20 -4.08 -4.21 7.40
C GLN A 20 -3.14 -3.29 6.65
N LEU A 21 -3.56 -2.83 5.48
CA LEU A 21 -2.79 -1.97 4.60
C LEU A 21 -3.47 -0.62 4.43
N ARG A 22 -2.66 0.43 4.32
CA ARG A 22 -3.10 1.75 3.88
C ARG A 22 -2.49 2.03 2.53
N VAL A 23 -3.35 2.29 1.56
CA VAL A 23 -2.92 2.72 0.21
C VAL A 23 -3.17 4.21 0.07
N THR A 24 -2.14 4.94 -0.33
CA THR A 24 -2.18 6.39 -0.57
C THR A 24 -1.74 6.67 -2.00
N ALA A 25 -2.61 7.24 -2.81
CA ALA A 25 -2.29 7.67 -4.16
C ALA A 25 -1.46 8.96 -4.11
N PHE A 26 -0.19 8.87 -4.49
CA PHE A 26 0.68 10.04 -4.44
C PHE A 26 0.94 10.65 -5.82
N ASN A 27 0.74 9.88 -6.89
CA ASN A 27 0.73 10.44 -8.24
C ASN A 27 -0.65 11.08 -8.53
N PRO A 28 -0.71 12.39 -8.89
CA PRO A 28 -1.97 13.05 -9.26
C PRO A 28 -2.72 12.37 -10.41
N ASP A 29 -2.00 11.68 -11.29
CA ASP A 29 -2.56 10.98 -12.44
C ASP A 29 -3.53 9.86 -12.05
N VAL A 30 -3.48 9.36 -10.81
CA VAL A 30 -4.33 8.24 -10.37
C VAL A 30 -5.43 8.66 -9.39
N TRP A 31 -5.51 9.94 -9.01
CA TRP A 31 -6.51 10.42 -8.05
C TRP A 31 -7.96 10.30 -8.53
N HIS A 32 -8.16 10.17 -9.84
CA HIS A 32 -9.47 10.01 -10.47
C HIS A 32 -9.81 8.54 -10.79
N TRP A 33 -8.85 7.62 -10.63
CA TRP A 33 -9.08 6.20 -10.89
C TRP A 33 -9.92 5.55 -9.79
N PRO A 34 -10.50 4.37 -10.05
CA PRO A 34 -11.08 3.56 -8.99
C PRO A 34 -10.04 3.28 -7.91
N LEU A 35 -10.48 3.22 -6.66
CA LEU A 35 -9.62 2.80 -5.55
C LEU A 35 -9.19 1.34 -5.73
N PRO A 36 -8.01 0.94 -5.21
CA PRO A 36 -7.50 -0.42 -5.24
C PRO A 36 -8.53 -1.51 -4.90
N ASP A 37 -8.40 -2.64 -5.56
CA ASP A 37 -9.19 -3.86 -5.37
C ASP A 37 -8.27 -5.06 -5.05
N LYS A 38 -8.82 -6.28 -5.05
CA LYS A 38 -8.05 -7.50 -4.81
C LYS A 38 -6.86 -7.64 -5.78
N ASN A 39 -7.08 -7.40 -7.08
CA ASN A 39 -6.07 -7.60 -8.12
C ASN A 39 -4.91 -6.62 -7.99
N PHE A 40 -5.18 -5.41 -7.48
CA PHE A 40 -4.12 -4.48 -7.09
C PHE A 40 -3.16 -5.12 -6.08
N PHE A 41 -3.67 -5.72 -5.01
CA PHE A 41 -2.81 -6.33 -3.97
C PHE A 41 -2.09 -7.57 -4.46
N LEU A 42 -2.70 -8.33 -5.37
CA LEU A 42 -2.04 -9.47 -5.98
C LEU A 42 -0.77 -9.02 -6.71
N ARG A 43 -0.90 -8.02 -7.59
CA ARG A 43 0.24 -7.49 -8.35
C ARG A 43 1.26 -6.78 -7.47
N ASP A 44 0.78 -5.99 -6.51
CA ASP A 44 1.63 -5.26 -5.57
C ASP A 44 2.50 -6.20 -4.73
N LEU A 45 1.92 -7.27 -4.18
CA LEU A 45 2.66 -8.24 -3.38
C LEU A 45 3.48 -9.21 -4.23
N GLU A 46 3.09 -9.47 -5.48
CA GLU A 46 3.87 -10.31 -6.40
C GLU A 46 5.21 -9.65 -6.77
N GLU A 47 5.33 -8.33 -6.65
CA GLU A 47 6.61 -7.63 -6.85
C GLU A 47 7.54 -7.68 -5.61
N ASP A 48 7.06 -8.17 -4.46
CA ASP A 48 7.85 -8.29 -3.23
C ASP A 48 8.81 -9.49 -3.31
N GLU A 49 10.11 -9.25 -3.10
CA GLU A 49 11.15 -10.30 -3.21
C GLU A 49 10.89 -11.51 -2.30
N ALA A 50 10.39 -11.30 -1.08
CA ALA A 50 10.11 -12.41 -0.16
C ALA A 50 8.89 -13.23 -0.61
N VAL A 51 7.93 -12.60 -1.29
CA VAL A 51 6.80 -13.30 -1.91
C VAL A 51 7.26 -14.04 -3.17
N LEU A 52 8.07 -13.40 -4.02
CA LEU A 52 8.62 -14.02 -5.22
C LEU A 52 9.42 -15.29 -4.92
N ASP A 53 10.28 -15.24 -3.90
CA ASP A 53 11.05 -16.41 -3.48
C ASP A 53 10.15 -17.60 -3.09
N LEU A 54 9.01 -17.32 -2.46
CA LEU A 54 8.01 -18.33 -2.07
C LEU A 54 7.18 -18.84 -3.26
N LEU A 55 6.90 -18.00 -4.26
CA LEU A 55 6.13 -18.37 -5.45
C LEU A 55 6.95 -19.18 -6.47
N VAL A 56 8.26 -18.93 -6.54
CA VAL A 56 9.18 -19.63 -7.45
C VAL A 56 9.50 -21.04 -6.97
N ASP A 57 9.42 -21.30 -5.67
CA ASP A 57 9.58 -22.64 -5.11
C ASP A 57 8.31 -23.48 -5.34
N GLU A 58 8.24 -24.17 -6.49
CA GLU A 58 7.08 -24.99 -6.88
C GLU A 58 6.74 -26.08 -5.83
N ASP A 59 7.70 -26.47 -4.98
CA ASP A 59 7.49 -27.45 -3.90
C ASP A 59 6.69 -26.86 -2.72
N ASP A 60 6.59 -25.53 -2.60
CA ASP A 60 5.87 -24.85 -1.51
C ASP A 60 4.37 -24.73 -1.73
N GLY A 61 3.88 -25.05 -2.94
CA GLY A 61 2.46 -25.21 -3.26
C GLY A 61 1.62 -23.92 -3.18
N ILE A 62 2.25 -22.75 -3.26
CA ILE A 62 1.55 -21.46 -3.24
C ILE A 62 1.05 -21.13 -4.65
N GLU A 63 -0.26 -20.93 -4.78
CA GLU A 63 -0.90 -20.64 -6.06
C GLU A 63 -0.67 -19.19 -6.52
N GLN A 64 -0.78 -18.95 -7.84
CA GLN A 64 -0.66 -17.60 -8.41
C GLN A 64 -1.75 -16.63 -7.94
N ASP A 65 -2.90 -17.09 -7.42
CA ASP A 65 -3.93 -16.25 -6.78
C ASP A 65 -3.80 -16.29 -5.25
N PHE A 66 -2.63 -15.88 -4.75
CA PHE A 66 -2.28 -16.00 -3.33
C PHE A 66 -2.92 -14.93 -2.43
N VAL A 67 -3.59 -13.94 -3.00
CA VAL A 67 -4.49 -13.06 -2.25
C VAL A 67 -5.85 -13.74 -2.22
N GLU A 68 -6.38 -14.05 -1.04
CA GLU A 68 -7.70 -14.67 -0.89
C GLU A 68 -8.80 -13.62 -1.03
N SER A 69 -8.65 -12.49 -0.33
CA SER A 69 -9.59 -11.38 -0.37
C SER A 69 -8.94 -10.05 0.02
N ALA A 70 -9.55 -8.94 -0.42
CA ALA A 70 -9.20 -7.60 0.00
C ALA A 70 -10.48 -6.80 0.23
N GLU A 71 -10.76 -6.42 1.48
CA GLU A 71 -11.91 -5.62 1.86
C GLU A 71 -11.47 -4.20 2.18
N ARG A 72 -12.08 -3.20 1.53
CA ARG A 72 -11.86 -1.80 1.86
C ARG A 72 -12.62 -1.44 3.14
N THR A 73 -11.90 -1.11 4.19
CA THR A 73 -12.46 -0.79 5.52
C THR A 73 -12.67 0.72 5.72
N ALA A 74 -11.89 1.56 5.03
CA ALA A 74 -12.06 3.01 5.05
C ALA A 74 -11.67 3.65 3.73
N THR A 75 -12.33 4.77 3.39
CA THR A 75 -11.99 5.60 2.23
C THR A 75 -11.51 6.97 2.69
N ARG A 76 -10.51 7.54 2.02
CA ARG A 76 -9.96 8.88 2.30
C ARG A 76 -9.92 9.73 1.05
N ASN A 77 -10.40 10.97 1.19
CA ASN A 77 -10.31 12.04 0.18
C ASN A 77 -10.71 11.61 -1.24
N TYR A 78 -11.65 10.67 -1.36
CA TYR A 78 -12.18 10.20 -2.63
C TYR A 78 -13.67 10.51 -2.73
N PRO A 79 -14.12 11.24 -3.77
CA PRO A 79 -13.32 11.85 -4.83
C PRO A 79 -12.41 12.97 -4.29
N PHE A 80 -11.30 13.23 -4.99
CA PHE A 80 -10.38 14.31 -4.62
C PHE A 80 -11.02 15.68 -4.84
N THR A 81 -11.06 16.52 -3.81
CA THR A 81 -11.76 17.81 -3.83
C THR A 81 -10.78 18.98 -3.93
N ALA A 82 -11.27 20.16 -4.33
CA ALA A 82 -10.47 21.39 -4.33
C ALA A 82 -9.95 21.76 -2.93
N GLU A 83 -10.69 21.43 -1.87
CA GLU A 83 -10.22 21.61 -0.48
C GLU A 83 -9.02 20.70 -0.17
N ALA A 84 -9.06 19.45 -0.64
CA ALA A 84 -7.94 18.52 -0.49
C ALA A 84 -6.70 18.99 -1.30
N GLU A 85 -6.93 19.59 -2.48
CA GLU A 85 -5.88 20.21 -3.29
C GLU A 85 -5.22 21.40 -2.57
N GLU A 86 -6.02 22.28 -1.98
CA GLU A 86 -5.53 23.44 -1.20
C GLU A 86 -4.66 22.96 -0.02
N ARG A 87 -5.17 22.02 0.78
CA ARG A 87 -4.45 21.43 1.92
C ARG A 87 -3.16 20.73 1.51
N LEU A 88 -3.17 20.01 0.38
CA LEU A 88 -1.95 19.40 -0.15
C LEU A 88 -0.93 20.45 -0.59
N SER A 89 -1.39 21.56 -1.18
CA SER A 89 -0.50 22.66 -1.59
C SER A 89 0.20 23.33 -0.41
N GLU A 90 -0.48 23.44 0.74
CA GLU A 90 0.08 23.95 2.00
C GLU A 90 1.04 22.95 2.66
N SER A 91 0.84 21.66 2.42
CA SER A 91 1.65 20.57 2.98
C SER A 91 2.99 20.36 2.26
N GLY A 92 3.18 21.01 1.10
CA GLY A 92 4.29 20.76 0.19
C GLY A 92 3.94 19.70 -0.87
N ARG A 93 4.42 19.90 -2.11
CA ARG A 93 4.05 19.05 -3.27
C ARG A 93 4.75 17.68 -3.30
N GLY A 94 5.75 17.46 -2.45
CA GLY A 94 6.52 16.20 -2.41
C GLY A 94 5.85 15.14 -1.55
N PHE A 95 5.90 13.88 -1.97
CA PHE A 95 5.76 12.74 -1.06
C PHE A 95 7.15 12.51 -0.43
N PRO A 96 7.26 12.25 0.89
CA PRO A 96 8.57 12.00 1.50
C PRO A 96 9.26 10.78 0.85
N TRP A 97 10.58 10.87 0.77
CA TRP A 97 11.41 10.50 -0.39
C TRP A 97 11.89 9.05 -0.45
N GLU A 98 12.55 8.72 -1.56
CA GLU A 98 13.08 7.40 -1.96
C GLU A 98 14.16 6.81 -1.03
N ASP A 99 14.75 7.64 -0.16
CA ASP A 99 15.94 7.30 0.65
C ASP A 99 15.62 7.04 2.13
N GLU A 100 14.36 7.12 2.54
CA GLU A 100 13.98 6.91 3.94
C GLU A 100 13.64 5.45 4.21
N GLY A 101 14.12 4.95 5.35
CA GLY A 101 13.83 3.61 5.83
C GLY A 101 12.35 3.41 6.21
N PRO A 102 12.04 2.29 6.88
CA PRO A 102 10.73 2.04 7.47
C PRO A 102 10.16 3.24 8.23
N PHE A 103 8.83 3.38 8.30
CA PHE A 103 8.18 4.56 8.90
C PHE A 103 8.59 4.78 10.35
N ASP A 104 8.84 3.71 11.11
CA ASP A 104 9.30 3.73 12.49
C ASP A 104 10.77 4.14 12.66
N GLU A 105 11.55 4.13 11.58
CA GLU A 105 12.94 4.59 11.52
C GLU A 105 13.08 6.02 10.99
N MET A 106 11.99 6.60 10.46
CA MET A 106 11.98 7.97 9.97
C MET A 106 12.24 8.99 11.08
N SER A 107 12.82 10.13 10.69
CA SER A 107 12.86 11.29 11.58
C SER A 107 11.43 11.73 11.95
N PRO A 108 11.21 12.33 13.14
CA PRO A 108 9.88 12.82 13.50
C PRO A 108 9.28 13.81 12.49
N GLU A 109 10.12 14.62 11.85
CA GLU A 109 9.71 15.58 10.83
C GLU A 109 9.24 14.87 9.56
N SER A 110 9.98 13.86 9.12
CA SER A 110 9.63 13.05 7.95
C SER A 110 8.39 12.19 8.18
N ALA A 111 8.29 11.53 9.34
CA ALA A 111 7.10 10.79 9.74
C ALA A 111 5.85 11.69 9.80
N ALA A 112 5.99 12.92 10.31
CA ALA A 112 4.90 13.90 10.30
C ALA A 112 4.53 14.35 8.88
N ALA A 113 5.50 14.52 7.98
CA ALA A 113 5.24 14.84 6.57
C ALA A 113 4.54 13.68 5.84
N PHE A 114 4.93 12.43 6.13
CA PHE A 114 4.32 11.22 5.60
C PHE A 114 2.86 11.12 6.04
N LEU A 115 2.59 11.24 7.34
CA LEU A 115 1.22 11.22 7.86
C LEU A 115 0.34 12.32 7.27
N ARG A 116 0.87 13.55 7.14
CA ARG A 116 0.15 14.64 6.47
C ARG A 116 -0.20 14.29 5.03
N CYS A 117 0.68 13.63 4.29
CA CYS A 117 0.38 13.17 2.93
C CYS A 117 -0.77 12.15 2.93
N GLU A 118 -0.78 11.17 3.84
CA GLU A 118 -1.88 10.20 3.97
C GLU A 118 -3.21 10.87 4.36
N GLU A 119 -3.17 11.94 5.13
CA GLU A 119 -4.36 12.68 5.57
C GLU A 119 -5.02 13.48 4.45
N VAL A 120 -4.25 14.01 3.50
CA VAL A 120 -4.76 14.92 2.46
C VAL A 120 -4.95 14.25 1.10
N ARG A 121 -4.19 13.20 0.79
CA ARG A 121 -4.23 12.52 -0.51
C ARG A 121 -5.36 11.50 -0.59
N VAL A 122 -5.74 11.13 -1.81
CA VAL A 122 -6.67 10.03 -2.08
C VAL A 122 -6.09 8.74 -1.53
N GLY A 123 -6.89 7.93 -0.85
CA GLY A 123 -6.44 6.65 -0.34
C GLY A 123 -7.55 5.83 0.31
N ALA A 124 -7.16 4.67 0.83
CA ALA A 124 -8.07 3.80 1.54
C ALA A 124 -7.30 2.83 2.46
N ASP A 125 -7.98 2.37 3.51
CA ASP A 125 -7.49 1.27 4.35
C ASP A 125 -8.17 -0.03 3.90
N TYR A 126 -7.40 -1.11 3.97
CA TYR A 126 -7.79 -2.43 3.49
C TYR A 126 -7.42 -3.50 4.50
N ASP A 127 -8.33 -4.45 4.67
CA ASP A 127 -8.10 -5.73 5.31
C ASP A 127 -7.84 -6.75 4.19
N VAL A 128 -6.63 -7.28 4.11
CA VAL A 128 -6.20 -8.22 3.06
C VAL A 128 -5.91 -9.57 3.70
N VAL A 129 -6.46 -10.63 3.11
CA VAL A 129 -6.22 -12.02 3.51
C VAL A 129 -5.43 -12.71 2.43
N VAL A 130 -4.32 -13.35 2.80
CA VAL A 130 -3.51 -14.19 1.90
C VAL A 130 -3.81 -15.67 2.12
N THR A 131 -3.50 -16.50 1.12
CA THR A 131 -3.75 -17.95 1.17
C THR A 131 -2.79 -18.66 2.13
N ASP A 132 -1.55 -18.16 2.27
CA ASP A 132 -0.52 -18.69 3.17
C ASP A 132 0.09 -17.58 4.05
N SER A 133 0.21 -17.84 5.35
CA SER A 133 0.81 -16.93 6.33
C SER A 133 2.27 -16.55 6.05
N ARG A 134 3.02 -17.40 5.34
CA ARG A 134 4.43 -17.17 5.00
C ARG A 134 4.61 -15.93 4.13
N LEU A 135 3.64 -15.65 3.26
CA LEU A 135 3.62 -14.52 2.32
C LEU A 135 3.63 -13.14 3.01
N ILE A 136 3.26 -13.10 4.29
CA ILE A 136 3.21 -11.87 5.08
C ILE A 136 4.12 -11.94 6.31
N GLY A 137 4.91 -13.00 6.44
CA GLY A 137 5.72 -13.26 7.62
C GLY A 137 6.87 -12.27 7.80
N HIS A 138 7.33 -11.66 6.70
CA HIS A 138 8.37 -10.62 6.71
C HIS A 138 7.82 -9.22 7.01
N LEU A 139 6.52 -8.99 6.81
CA LEU A 139 5.88 -7.69 6.99
C LEU A 139 5.79 -7.31 8.46
N LYS A 140 5.93 -6.01 8.75
CA LYS A 140 5.83 -5.43 10.10
C LYS A 140 5.04 -4.13 10.07
N PRO A 141 4.27 -3.81 11.13
CA PRO A 141 3.63 -2.51 11.25
C PRO A 141 4.64 -1.37 11.08
N GLY A 142 4.30 -0.36 10.26
CA GLY A 142 5.20 0.74 9.92
C GLY A 142 6.07 0.49 8.68
N LEU A 143 6.21 -0.76 8.22
CA LEU A 143 6.81 -1.01 6.92
C LEU A 143 5.95 -0.35 5.83
N TRP A 144 6.59 0.21 4.82
CA TRP A 144 5.91 0.82 3.69
C TRP A 144 6.76 0.72 2.44
N TRP A 145 6.13 0.79 1.28
CA TRP A 145 6.78 0.79 -0.02
C TRP A 145 5.99 1.61 -1.02
N ARG A 146 6.59 1.83 -2.18
CA ARG A 146 5.95 2.43 -3.34
C ARG A 146 5.69 1.35 -4.38
N THR A 147 4.61 1.54 -5.13
CA THR A 147 4.19 0.55 -6.12
C THR A 147 3.73 1.23 -7.39
N THR A 148 3.99 0.55 -8.49
CA THR A 148 3.51 0.92 -9.83
C THR A 148 2.22 0.18 -10.19
N ALA A 149 1.70 -0.66 -9.29
CA ALA A 149 0.48 -1.42 -9.48
C ALA A 149 -0.73 -0.51 -9.79
N TYR A 150 -1.62 -0.99 -10.67
CA TYR A 150 -2.81 -0.27 -11.12
C TYR A 150 -4.09 -1.04 -10.70
N PRO A 151 -5.12 -0.35 -10.17
CA PRO A 151 -6.41 -0.97 -9.84
C PRO A 151 -7.20 -1.46 -11.08
N GLY A 152 -7.52 -2.75 -11.18
CA GLY A 152 -8.38 -3.25 -12.26
C GLY A 152 -7.72 -3.46 -13.62
N ALA A 153 -6.40 -3.69 -13.65
CA ALA A 153 -5.82 -4.41 -14.77
C ALA A 153 -6.11 -5.90 -14.58
N ASP A 154 -6.90 -6.47 -15.49
CA ASP A 154 -7.03 -7.92 -15.67
C ASP A 154 -5.70 -8.51 -16.17
#